data_AF-A0A927TXF7-F1
#
_entry.id   AF-A0A927TXF7-F1
#
_cell.length_a   1.000
_cell.length_b   1.000
_cell.length_c   1.000
_cell.angle_alpha   90.00
_cell.angle_beta   90.00
_cell.angle_gamma   90.00
#
_symmetry.space_group_name_H-M   'P 1'
#
loop_
_entity.id
_entity.type
_entity.pdbx_description
1 polymer ?
#
loop_
_entity_poly.entity_id
_entity_poly.type
_entity_poly.pdbx_seq_one_letter_code
_entity_poly.pdbx_strand_id
1 'polypeptide(L)'
;MDNMNMENNNLENTTMENNTPTPEVMDAPTKGNKNKAKWIALGVVALVIIVAAVLIVPKLVMGKEAKILQALENTFKPDLCMETLTAPEFQDGSYTVAMQGDATLSGQSGSLKLTMATDLDKKQAMVDIGFTMGNLDVSLASAMDGKQIRVGSSFLPEGQILTYNYDKKVTGYLADMAKEAGMNLDDFNTQLQKAFDKNRSKEWLEKTKDATMEAFDELEFEDAKEKEFTVNGEKQKCTGYKATITKEWAEKLLDSYKEIWKEYVGKENLNQKQMDELFKSIDELPAKMEKATVSFYIYEKQIAAIELESADKEKFSLLCEGGKDKETFKLVGGEDTIVIERSMKKDVQCYAFSMDGETLLTTSFDAKKKELQYYVGKEGNEVTITMTFSPDAKISEAVKGTEEVNLNDLDEAGFQNLVQSVGSAFYSSMYGF
;
A
#
# COMPACT_ATOMS: atom_id res chain seq x y z
N MET A 1 55.36 5.98 53.59
CA MET A 1 55.38 6.79 52.36
C MET A 1 55.88 5.90 51.26
N ASP A 2 55.06 5.81 50.22
CA ASP A 2 55.29 5.35 48.86
C ASP A 2 55.83 3.92 48.62
N ASN A 3 54.98 3.11 47.99
CA ASN A 3 55.38 2.52 46.71
C ASN A 3 54.19 2.02 45.88
N MET A 4 54.16 2.55 44.65
CA MET A 4 53.80 1.94 43.37
C MET A 4 52.64 0.95 43.31
N ASN A 5 51.62 1.33 42.54
CA ASN A 5 50.92 0.36 41.70
C ASN A 5 50.81 0.91 40.27
N MET A 6 51.22 0.05 39.32
CA MET A 6 51.27 0.30 37.89
C MET A 6 49.87 0.35 37.27
N GLU A 7 49.84 1.06 36.16
CA GLU A 7 48.77 1.35 35.21
C GLU A 7 47.83 0.18 34.90
N ASN A 8 46.53 0.50 34.83
CA ASN A 8 45.61 -0.18 33.93
C ASN A 8 44.80 0.89 33.20
N ASN A 9 45.05 1.00 31.89
CA ASN A 9 44.37 1.92 30.98
C ASN A 9 42.87 1.62 30.91
N ASN A 10 42.05 2.51 31.47
CA ASN A 10 40.64 2.65 31.09
C ASN A 10 40.54 3.82 30.11
N LEU A 11 40.38 3.50 28.82
CA LEU A 11 39.86 4.44 27.84
C LEU A 11 38.39 4.67 28.17
N GLU A 12 38.07 5.92 28.50
CA GLU A 12 36.71 6.42 28.72
C GLU A 12 35.86 6.13 27.48
N ASN A 13 34.91 5.21 27.62
CA ASN A 13 33.86 5.00 26.63
C ASN A 13 32.80 6.08 26.84
N THR A 14 32.92 7.16 26.06
CA THR A 14 31.91 8.22 25.98
C THR A 14 30.67 7.63 25.32
N THR A 15 29.65 7.30 26.12
CA THR A 15 28.31 6.97 25.64
C THR A 15 27.74 8.20 24.91
N MET A 16 27.69 8.14 23.58
CA MET A 16 26.80 9.01 22.81
C MET A 16 25.36 8.52 23.06
N GLU A 17 24.58 9.34 23.75
CA GLU A 17 23.13 9.17 23.86
C GLU A 17 22.53 9.23 22.45
N ASN A 18 21.95 8.10 22.01
CA ASN A 18 21.11 8.00 20.82
C ASN A 18 19.79 8.73 21.07
N ASN A 19 19.78 10.05 20.93
CA ASN A 19 18.56 10.86 20.86
C ASN A 19 17.90 10.69 19.49
N THR A 20 17.27 9.53 19.27
CA THR A 20 16.23 9.41 18.23
C THR A 20 14.94 9.95 18.83
N PRO A 21 14.26 10.94 18.21
CA PRO A 21 12.97 11.41 18.72
C PRO A 21 11.93 10.30 18.56
N THR A 22 11.55 9.68 19.68
CA THR A 22 10.35 8.85 19.78
C THR A 22 9.13 9.75 19.57
N PRO A 23 8.23 9.46 18.62
CA PRO A 23 6.96 10.19 18.51
C PRO A 23 6.17 10.06 19.82
N GLU A 24 5.70 11.17 20.38
CA GLU A 24 4.80 11.14 21.54
C GLU A 24 3.52 10.36 21.18
N VAL A 25 3.23 9.35 22.00
CA VAL A 25 2.06 8.47 21.93
C VAL A 25 0.82 9.27 22.33
N MET A 26 -0.24 9.24 21.50
CA MET A 26 -1.55 9.80 21.82
C MET A 26 -2.63 8.72 21.66
N ASP A 27 -3.50 8.60 22.67
CA ASP A 27 -4.49 7.52 22.81
C ASP A 27 -5.57 7.49 21.71
N ALA A 28 -5.93 6.29 21.24
CA ALA A 28 -7.05 6.04 20.33
C ALA A 28 -8.32 5.51 21.06
N PRO A 29 -9.53 6.02 20.74
CA PRO A 29 -10.80 5.40 21.15
C PRO A 29 -11.66 4.81 19.99
N THR A 30 -12.99 4.75 20.16
CA THR A 30 -13.85 3.56 20.05
C THR A 30 -14.97 3.57 19.00
N LYS A 31 -15.15 2.41 18.32
CA LYS A 31 -16.34 1.85 17.61
C LYS A 31 -17.42 2.84 17.06
N GLY A 32 -17.35 3.09 15.75
CA GLY A 32 -18.44 3.64 14.92
C GLY A 32 -19.37 2.60 14.26
N ASN A 33 -20.56 3.05 13.83
CA ASN A 33 -21.69 2.25 13.33
C ASN A 33 -21.50 1.72 11.88
N LYS A 34 -21.70 0.41 11.66
CA LYS A 34 -21.33 -0.33 10.44
C LYS A 34 -22.05 0.04 9.13
N ASN A 35 -23.22 0.70 9.18
CA ASN A 35 -23.97 1.06 7.95
C ASN A 35 -23.66 2.47 7.43
N LYS A 36 -23.17 3.39 8.27
CA LYS A 36 -22.77 4.75 7.87
C LYS A 36 -21.37 4.76 7.21
N ALA A 37 -20.46 3.91 7.70
CA ALA A 37 -19.11 3.73 7.15
C ALA A 37 -19.05 3.30 5.67
N LYS A 38 -20.09 2.61 5.16
CA LYS A 38 -20.17 2.19 3.75
C LYS A 38 -20.32 3.37 2.79
N TRP A 39 -21.08 4.40 3.16
CA TRP A 39 -21.32 5.57 2.29
C TRP A 39 -20.11 6.49 2.20
N ILE A 40 -19.36 6.64 3.30
CA ILE A 40 -18.07 7.35 3.34
C ILE A 40 -17.04 6.63 2.47
N ALA A 41 -16.95 5.30 2.55
CA ALA A 41 -16.01 4.52 1.74
C ALA A 41 -16.23 4.74 0.23
N LEU A 42 -17.47 4.80 -0.22
CA LEU A 42 -17.79 5.09 -1.63
C LEU A 42 -17.43 6.54 -2.05
N GLY A 43 -17.74 7.54 -1.22
CA GLY A 43 -17.37 8.94 -1.50
C GLY A 43 -15.86 9.19 -1.49
N VAL A 44 -15.12 8.50 -0.60
CA VAL A 44 -13.67 8.53 -0.52
C VAL A 44 -13.02 7.86 -1.73
N VAL A 45 -13.53 6.72 -2.20
CA VAL A 45 -12.99 6.03 -3.38
C VAL A 45 -13.14 6.89 -4.64
N ALA A 46 -14.30 7.52 -4.85
CA ALA A 46 -14.51 8.43 -5.99
C ALA A 46 -13.54 9.62 -5.98
N LEU A 47 -13.27 10.19 -4.81
CA LEU A 47 -12.38 11.33 -4.67
C LEU A 47 -10.89 10.96 -4.73
N VAL A 48 -10.51 9.79 -4.22
CA VAL A 48 -9.16 9.23 -4.35
C VAL A 48 -8.83 8.95 -5.82
N ILE A 49 -9.79 8.50 -6.62
CA ILE A 49 -9.62 8.35 -8.07
C ILE A 49 -9.37 9.72 -8.72
N ILE A 50 -10.16 10.74 -8.37
CA ILE A 50 -10.02 12.11 -8.91
C ILE A 50 -8.71 12.80 -8.45
N VAL A 51 -8.19 12.48 -7.26
CA VAL A 51 -6.92 13.04 -6.74
C VAL A 51 -5.70 12.25 -7.25
N ALA A 52 -5.79 10.92 -7.32
CA ALA A 52 -4.73 10.07 -7.88
C ALA A 52 -4.45 10.37 -9.35
N ALA A 53 -5.47 10.84 -10.08
CA ALA A 53 -5.38 11.35 -11.45
C ALA A 53 -4.29 12.40 -11.69
N VAL A 54 -3.97 13.19 -10.67
CA VAL A 54 -3.13 14.39 -10.79
C VAL A 54 -1.65 14.04 -10.63
N LEU A 55 -1.34 12.96 -9.90
CA LEU A 55 0.02 12.59 -9.52
C LEU A 55 0.91 12.18 -10.70
N ILE A 56 0.42 12.18 -11.95
CA ILE A 56 1.14 11.64 -13.11
C ILE A 56 1.25 12.61 -14.30
N VAL A 57 1.00 13.92 -14.16
CA VAL A 57 1.03 14.84 -15.32
C VAL A 57 2.28 15.72 -15.33
N PRO A 58 3.00 15.75 -16.45
CA PRO A 58 3.10 17.06 -17.08
C PRO A 58 2.69 17.01 -18.55
N LYS A 59 1.81 17.93 -18.95
CA LYS A 59 1.84 18.69 -20.22
C LYS A 59 0.72 19.72 -20.28
N LEU A 60 1.13 20.99 -20.42
CA LEU A 60 0.58 22.06 -21.27
C LEU A 60 -0.92 22.04 -21.61
N VAL A 61 -1.78 21.89 -20.61
CA VAL A 61 -3.20 22.24 -20.76
C VAL A 61 -3.31 23.77 -20.71
N MET A 62 -4.18 24.36 -21.50
CA MET A 62 -4.56 25.78 -21.42
C MET A 62 -6.05 25.86 -21.06
N GLY A 63 -6.48 26.88 -20.30
CA GLY A 63 -7.89 27.04 -19.92
C GLY A 63 -8.17 26.78 -18.44
N LYS A 64 -9.35 26.24 -18.12
CA LYS A 64 -9.80 26.01 -16.74
C LYS A 64 -9.21 24.72 -16.20
N GLU A 65 -9.19 23.69 -17.04
CA GLU A 65 -8.55 22.40 -16.90
C GLU A 65 -7.09 22.58 -16.42
N ALA A 66 -6.35 23.47 -17.09
CA ALA A 66 -4.97 23.81 -16.74
C ALA A 66 -4.81 24.37 -15.33
N LYS A 67 -5.74 25.26 -14.93
CA LYS A 67 -5.73 25.86 -13.60
C LYS A 67 -6.05 24.83 -12.52
N ILE A 68 -7.00 23.93 -12.81
CA ILE A 68 -7.40 22.85 -11.92
C ILE A 68 -6.25 21.85 -11.74
N LEU A 69 -5.65 21.37 -12.83
CA LEU A 69 -4.50 20.46 -12.78
C LEU A 69 -3.31 21.08 -12.04
N GLN A 70 -2.98 22.34 -12.33
CA GLN A 70 -1.92 23.06 -11.60
C GLN A 70 -2.24 23.19 -10.11
N ALA A 71 -3.50 23.46 -9.76
CA ALA A 71 -3.89 23.58 -8.35
C ALA A 71 -3.81 22.25 -7.62
N LEU A 72 -4.24 21.17 -8.27
CA LEU A 72 -4.14 19.82 -7.74
C LEU A 72 -2.66 19.42 -7.53
N GLU A 73 -1.78 19.69 -8.51
CA GLU A 73 -0.34 19.42 -8.43
C GLU A 73 0.31 20.16 -7.25
N ASN A 74 -0.05 21.44 -7.06
CA ASN A 74 0.49 22.25 -5.97
C ASN A 74 0.00 21.81 -4.59
N THR A 75 -1.21 21.24 -4.49
CA THR A 75 -1.80 20.79 -3.22
C THR A 75 -1.40 19.36 -2.87
N PHE A 76 -1.37 18.44 -3.84
CA PHE A 76 -1.11 17.01 -3.63
C PHE A 76 0.29 16.63 -4.11
N LYS A 77 1.30 17.43 -3.75
CA LYS A 77 2.69 17.10 -4.07
C LYS A 77 3.07 15.74 -3.51
N PRO A 78 3.91 14.96 -4.22
CA PRO A 78 4.49 13.74 -3.68
C PRO A 78 4.99 13.97 -2.25
N ASP A 79 4.66 13.03 -1.38
CA ASP A 79 5.15 13.08 -0.02
C ASP A 79 6.62 12.63 0.03
N LEU A 80 7.28 12.85 1.18
CA LEU A 80 8.71 12.57 1.33
C LEU A 80 9.01 11.08 1.12
N CYS A 81 8.06 10.20 1.46
CA CYS A 81 8.15 8.77 1.20
C CYS A 81 8.17 8.49 -0.30
N MET A 82 7.19 9.00 -1.04
CA MET A 82 7.07 8.84 -2.48
C MET A 82 8.26 9.47 -3.22
N GLU A 83 8.72 10.66 -2.83
CA GLU A 83 9.92 11.29 -3.40
C GLU A 83 11.16 10.39 -3.20
N THR A 84 11.30 9.79 -2.02
CA THR A 84 12.44 8.91 -1.71
C THR A 84 12.36 7.60 -2.48
N LEU A 85 11.18 6.97 -2.57
CA LEU A 85 10.98 5.67 -3.22
C LEU A 85 10.91 5.74 -4.74
N THR A 86 10.75 6.94 -5.31
CA THR A 86 10.81 7.18 -6.76
C THR A 86 12.14 7.75 -7.23
N ALA A 87 13.09 7.96 -6.32
CA ALA A 87 14.44 8.42 -6.63
C ALA A 87 15.17 7.45 -7.57
N PRO A 88 16.13 7.92 -8.40
CA PRO A 88 16.78 7.11 -9.42
C PRO A 88 17.35 5.77 -8.93
N GLU A 89 17.86 5.72 -7.70
CA GLU A 89 18.40 4.48 -7.12
C GLU A 89 17.38 3.35 -6.95
N PHE A 90 16.08 3.65 -6.91
CA PHE A 90 14.99 2.65 -6.82
C PHE A 90 14.40 2.31 -8.20
N GLN A 91 14.80 3.01 -9.27
CA GLN A 91 14.21 2.83 -10.60
C GLN A 91 14.79 1.67 -11.41
N ASP A 92 15.96 1.15 -11.00
CA ASP A 92 16.63 0.05 -11.71
C ASP A 92 15.97 -1.33 -11.50
N GLY A 93 14.98 -1.37 -10.59
CA GLY A 93 14.19 -2.56 -10.26
C GLY A 93 14.82 -3.48 -9.22
N SER A 94 16.00 -3.11 -8.72
CA SER A 94 16.66 -3.80 -7.62
C SER A 94 16.36 -3.09 -6.32
N TYR A 95 15.82 -3.80 -5.32
CA TYR A 95 15.53 -3.21 -4.01
C TYR A 95 15.27 -4.29 -2.95
N THR A 96 15.37 -3.89 -1.68
CA THR A 96 14.93 -4.66 -0.52
C THR A 96 13.97 -3.82 0.32
N VAL A 97 12.87 -4.44 0.73
CA VAL A 97 11.96 -3.91 1.75
C VAL A 97 12.01 -4.86 2.94
N ALA A 98 12.39 -4.34 4.11
CA ALA A 98 12.34 -5.09 5.36
C ALA A 98 11.26 -4.49 6.25
N MET A 99 10.36 -5.31 6.76
CA MET A 99 9.31 -4.94 7.69
C MET A 99 9.52 -5.71 8.99
N GLN A 100 9.45 -4.99 10.10
CA GLN A 100 9.40 -5.56 11.43
C GLN A 100 8.22 -4.94 12.17
N GLY A 101 7.46 -5.76 12.88
CA GLY A 101 6.40 -5.26 13.74
C GLY A 101 6.31 -6.05 15.02
N ASP A 102 5.89 -5.36 16.07
CA ASP A 102 5.54 -5.94 17.35
C ASP A 102 4.08 -5.59 17.62
N ALA A 103 3.31 -6.59 18.03
CA ALA A 103 1.89 -6.44 18.31
C ALA A 103 1.57 -7.03 19.68
N THR A 104 0.80 -6.30 20.48
CA THR A 104 0.10 -6.87 21.63
C THR A 104 -1.37 -6.94 21.27
N LEU A 105 -1.94 -8.14 21.25
CA LEU A 105 -3.36 -8.36 20.93
C LEU A 105 -3.98 -9.17 22.07
N SER A 106 -4.97 -8.58 22.75
CA SER A 106 -5.67 -9.26 23.88
C SER A 106 -4.70 -9.82 24.95
N GLY A 107 -3.60 -9.12 25.23
CA GLY A 107 -2.58 -9.51 26.21
C GLY A 107 -1.56 -10.55 25.73
N GLN A 108 -1.61 -10.97 24.46
CA GLN A 108 -0.58 -11.80 23.84
C GLN A 108 0.35 -10.93 23.01
N SER A 109 1.66 -11.09 23.21
CA SER A 109 2.68 -10.46 22.37
C SER A 109 2.98 -11.35 21.17
N GLY A 110 3.13 -10.72 20.00
CA GLY A 110 3.59 -11.34 18.79
C GLY A 110 4.53 -10.43 18.03
N SER A 111 5.33 -11.03 17.14
CA SER A 111 6.25 -10.30 16.28
C SER A 111 6.10 -10.75 14.84
N LEU A 112 6.32 -9.82 13.91
CA LEU A 112 6.37 -10.06 12.48
C LEU A 112 7.72 -9.56 11.97
N LYS A 113 8.36 -10.37 11.14
CA LYS A 113 9.48 -10.00 10.28
C LYS A 113 9.14 -10.41 8.87
N LEU A 114 9.26 -9.49 7.93
CA LEU A 114 9.06 -9.73 6.51
C LEU A 114 10.21 -9.07 5.76
N THR A 115 10.95 -9.83 4.97
CA THR A 115 11.93 -9.28 4.03
C THR A 115 11.51 -9.64 2.62
N MET A 116 11.37 -8.63 1.76
CA MET A 116 11.14 -8.80 0.34
C MET A 116 12.33 -8.21 -0.40
N ALA A 117 12.87 -8.90 -1.39
CA ALA A 117 13.88 -8.32 -2.25
C ALA A 117 13.66 -8.74 -3.70
N THR A 118 13.96 -7.83 -4.63
CA THR A 118 13.87 -8.06 -6.06
C THR A 118 15.17 -7.60 -6.71
N ASP A 119 15.67 -8.35 -7.69
CA ASP A 119 16.78 -8.00 -8.59
C ASP A 119 16.32 -8.32 -10.02
N LEU A 120 15.86 -7.30 -10.75
CA LEU A 120 15.34 -7.49 -12.11
C LEU A 120 16.43 -7.90 -13.11
N ASP A 121 17.68 -7.51 -12.90
CA ASP A 121 18.81 -7.87 -13.78
C ASP A 121 19.14 -9.35 -13.67
N LYS A 122 19.16 -9.87 -12.43
CA LYS A 122 19.37 -11.31 -12.18
C LYS A 122 18.10 -12.13 -12.33
N LYS A 123 16.94 -11.49 -12.54
CA LYS A 123 15.61 -12.13 -12.53
C LYS A 123 15.39 -12.93 -11.26
N GLN A 124 15.65 -12.30 -10.11
CA GLN A 124 15.51 -12.92 -8.80
C GLN A 124 14.56 -12.12 -7.93
N ALA A 125 13.70 -12.81 -7.19
CA ALA A 125 12.89 -12.22 -6.14
C ALA A 125 12.88 -13.16 -4.93
N MET A 126 12.76 -12.60 -3.74
CA MET A 126 12.59 -13.38 -2.52
C MET A 126 11.57 -12.73 -1.59
N VAL A 127 10.95 -13.58 -0.78
CA VAL A 127 10.12 -13.21 0.36
C VAL A 127 10.52 -14.10 1.52
N ASP A 128 10.84 -13.53 2.67
CA ASP A 128 11.15 -14.24 3.90
C ASP A 128 10.26 -13.70 5.01
N ILE A 129 9.47 -14.58 5.63
CA ILE A 129 8.46 -14.26 6.63
C ILE A 129 8.79 -15.03 7.90
N GLY A 130 8.93 -14.31 9.01
CA GLY A 130 8.94 -14.84 10.36
C GLY A 130 7.77 -14.25 11.14
N PHE A 131 6.97 -15.09 11.77
CA PHE A 131 5.83 -14.65 12.57
C PHE A 131 5.75 -15.44 13.87
N THR A 132 5.59 -14.72 14.98
CA THR A 132 5.36 -15.33 16.29
C THR A 132 4.10 -14.76 16.94
N MET A 133 3.29 -15.62 17.57
CA MET A 133 2.14 -15.22 18.38
C MET A 133 1.85 -16.29 19.44
N GLY A 134 2.06 -15.96 20.71
CA GLY A 134 1.98 -16.96 21.78
C GLY A 134 2.97 -18.11 21.54
N ASN A 135 2.46 -19.33 21.35
CA ASN A 135 3.28 -20.52 21.05
C ASN A 135 3.49 -20.78 19.56
N LEU A 136 2.76 -20.06 18.69
CA LEU A 136 2.89 -20.22 17.25
C LEU A 136 4.18 -19.53 16.78
N ASP A 137 5.05 -20.28 16.12
CA ASP A 137 6.25 -19.79 15.44
C ASP A 137 6.24 -20.29 13.98
N VAL A 138 6.17 -19.35 13.05
CA VAL A 138 6.05 -19.62 11.62
C VAL A 138 7.22 -19.01 10.89
N SER A 139 7.89 -19.83 10.10
CA SER A 139 8.81 -19.35 9.06
C SER A 139 8.34 -19.80 7.68
N LEU A 140 8.38 -18.88 6.72
CA LEU A 140 8.12 -19.12 5.31
C LEU A 140 9.13 -18.32 4.51
N ALA A 141 9.90 -19.00 3.68
CA ALA A 141 10.76 -18.36 2.71
C ALA A 141 10.37 -18.81 1.30
N SER A 142 10.29 -17.87 0.38
CA SER A 142 10.10 -18.11 -1.05
C SER A 142 11.18 -17.40 -1.82
N ALA A 143 11.75 -18.07 -2.81
CA ALA A 143 12.68 -17.51 -3.76
C ALA A 143 12.23 -17.86 -5.17
N MET A 144 12.15 -16.86 -6.03
CA MET A 144 11.82 -16.99 -7.44
C MET A 144 13.01 -16.56 -8.25
N ASP A 145 13.43 -17.40 -9.19
CA ASP A 145 14.34 -17.01 -10.26
C ASP A 145 13.60 -17.05 -11.60
N GLY A 146 14.23 -16.65 -12.71
CA GLY A 146 13.60 -16.63 -14.04
C GLY A 146 13.01 -17.95 -14.57
N LYS A 147 13.08 -19.07 -13.85
CA LYS A 147 12.58 -20.39 -14.27
C LYS A 147 11.68 -21.07 -13.24
N GLN A 148 11.88 -20.80 -11.96
CA GLN A 148 11.21 -21.55 -10.90
C GLN A 148 10.98 -20.73 -9.64
N ILE A 149 10.01 -21.21 -8.85
CA ILE A 149 9.75 -20.78 -7.48
C ILE A 149 10.19 -21.90 -6.56
N ARG A 150 10.88 -21.56 -5.48
CA ARG A 150 11.29 -22.45 -4.39
C ARG A 150 10.67 -21.94 -3.11
N VAL A 151 10.06 -22.81 -2.31
CA VAL A 151 9.41 -22.45 -1.05
C VAL A 151 9.90 -23.37 0.06
N GLY A 152 10.42 -22.77 1.13
CA GLY A 152 10.72 -23.43 2.40
C GLY A 152 9.77 -22.95 3.49
N SER A 153 9.43 -23.81 4.44
CA SER A 153 8.59 -23.45 5.59
C SER A 153 8.90 -24.32 6.79
N SER A 154 8.68 -23.79 8.00
CA SER A 154 8.68 -24.58 9.24
C SER A 154 7.65 -25.71 9.28
N PHE A 155 6.68 -25.72 8.36
CA PHE A 155 5.69 -26.80 8.24
C PHE A 155 6.09 -27.91 7.27
N LEU A 156 7.18 -27.74 6.52
CA LEU A 156 7.72 -28.82 5.71
C LEU A 156 8.59 -29.73 6.59
N PRO A 157 8.71 -31.03 6.23
CA PRO A 157 9.71 -31.90 6.82
C PRO A 157 11.10 -31.28 6.78
N GLU A 158 11.93 -31.59 7.78
CA GLU A 158 13.27 -31.00 7.91
C GLU A 158 14.08 -31.17 6.62
N GLY A 159 14.63 -30.07 6.11
CA GLY A 159 15.46 -30.05 4.91
C GLY A 159 14.70 -30.10 3.58
N GLN A 160 13.37 -30.27 3.60
CA GLN A 160 12.53 -30.25 2.40
C GLN A 160 12.17 -28.83 1.94
N ILE A 161 12.16 -28.65 0.63
CA ILE A 161 11.69 -27.44 -0.04
C ILE A 161 10.77 -27.82 -1.21
N LEU A 162 9.74 -27.03 -1.43
CA LEU A 162 8.86 -27.19 -2.59
C LEU A 162 9.44 -26.43 -3.78
N THR A 163 9.36 -27.02 -4.96
CA THR A 163 9.80 -26.38 -6.21
C THR A 163 8.69 -26.41 -7.25
N TYR A 164 8.49 -25.29 -7.93
CA TYR A 164 7.57 -25.15 -9.05
C TYR A 164 8.31 -24.52 -10.23
N ASN A 165 8.51 -25.29 -11.28
CA ASN A 165 9.21 -24.86 -12.48
C ASN A 165 8.21 -24.37 -13.53
N TYR A 166 8.11 -23.05 -13.69
CA TYR A 166 7.17 -22.43 -14.62
C TYR A 166 7.73 -22.26 -16.04
N ASP A 167 8.98 -22.69 -16.27
CA ASP A 167 9.58 -22.84 -17.61
C ASP A 167 9.27 -24.23 -18.23
N LYS A 168 8.64 -25.11 -17.45
CA LYS A 168 8.23 -26.45 -17.87
C LYS A 168 6.72 -26.59 -17.82
N LYS A 169 6.21 -27.45 -18.69
CA LYS A 169 4.80 -27.86 -18.64
C LYS A 169 4.52 -28.60 -17.33
N VAL A 170 3.42 -28.25 -16.67
CA VAL A 170 2.91 -28.92 -15.47
C VAL A 170 1.99 -30.06 -15.91
N THR A 171 2.24 -31.28 -15.43
CA THR A 171 1.50 -32.48 -15.86
C THR A 171 1.06 -33.39 -14.71
N GLY A 172 1.47 -33.10 -13.48
CA GLY A 172 1.05 -33.84 -12.28
C GLY A 172 -0.31 -33.39 -11.74
N TYR A 173 -0.65 -33.85 -10.54
CA TYR A 173 -1.93 -33.59 -9.86
C TYR A 173 -2.24 -32.10 -9.69
N LEU A 174 -1.21 -31.24 -9.61
CA LEU A 174 -1.38 -29.79 -9.61
C LEU A 174 -2.07 -29.28 -10.88
N ALA A 175 -1.80 -29.86 -12.05
CA ALA A 175 -2.46 -29.49 -13.30
C ALA A 175 -3.95 -29.88 -13.30
N ASP A 176 -4.27 -31.05 -12.74
CA ASP A 176 -5.66 -31.50 -12.61
C ASP A 176 -6.44 -30.59 -11.67
N MET A 177 -5.89 -30.27 -10.49
CA MET A 177 -6.50 -29.34 -9.55
C MET A 177 -6.68 -27.94 -10.13
N ALA A 178 -5.67 -27.41 -10.83
CA ALA A 178 -5.77 -26.09 -11.47
C ALA A 178 -6.91 -26.08 -12.50
N LYS A 179 -7.02 -27.14 -13.31
CA LYS A 179 -8.11 -27.29 -14.28
C LYS A 179 -9.49 -27.37 -13.61
N GLU A 180 -9.61 -28.13 -12.52
CA GLU A 180 -10.86 -28.20 -11.73
C GLU A 180 -11.23 -26.86 -11.09
N ALA A 181 -10.23 -26.08 -10.67
CA ALA A 181 -10.42 -24.73 -10.16
C ALA A 181 -10.68 -23.68 -11.26
N GLY A 182 -10.63 -24.07 -12.55
CA GLY A 182 -10.81 -23.16 -13.68
C GLY A 182 -9.58 -22.30 -14.01
N MET A 183 -8.42 -22.59 -13.40
CA MET A 183 -7.17 -21.86 -13.59
C MET A 183 -6.40 -22.35 -14.83
N ASN A 184 -5.89 -21.41 -15.61
CA ASN A 184 -4.98 -21.70 -16.71
C ASN A 184 -3.51 -21.56 -16.27
N LEU A 185 -2.81 -22.69 -16.07
CA LEU A 185 -1.42 -22.71 -15.63
C LEU A 185 -0.44 -22.13 -16.66
N ASP A 186 -0.73 -22.21 -17.96
CA ASP A 186 0.14 -21.64 -18.99
C ASP A 186 0.09 -20.10 -18.93
N ASP A 187 -1.09 -19.53 -18.68
CA ASP A 187 -1.25 -18.09 -18.45
C ASP A 187 -0.57 -17.66 -17.15
N PHE A 188 -0.74 -18.43 -16.07
CA PHE A 188 -0.06 -18.18 -14.79
C PHE A 188 1.47 -18.18 -14.94
N ASN A 189 2.03 -19.18 -15.63
CA ASN A 189 3.47 -19.29 -15.92
C ASN A 189 3.97 -18.10 -16.75
N THR A 190 3.20 -17.68 -17.75
CA THR A 190 3.52 -16.48 -18.54
C THR A 190 3.56 -15.23 -17.67
N GLN A 191 2.65 -15.07 -16.71
CA GLN A 191 2.63 -13.93 -15.80
C GLN A 191 3.82 -13.93 -14.83
N LEU A 192 4.24 -15.11 -14.35
CA LEU A 192 5.46 -15.29 -13.56
C LEU A 192 6.71 -14.90 -14.36
N GLN A 193 6.83 -15.31 -15.62
CA GLN A 193 7.95 -14.90 -16.48
C GLN A 193 8.02 -13.38 -16.69
N LYS A 194 6.85 -12.74 -16.86
CA LYS A 194 6.74 -11.28 -17.00
C LYS A 194 6.97 -10.52 -15.68
N ALA A 195 7.09 -11.18 -14.53
CA ALA A 195 7.31 -10.49 -13.25
C ALA A 195 8.63 -9.72 -13.23
N PHE A 196 9.61 -10.16 -14.05
CA PHE A 196 10.92 -9.54 -14.14
C PHE A 196 11.08 -8.53 -15.30
N ASP A 197 9.99 -8.18 -15.99
CA ASP A 197 10.05 -7.18 -17.05
C ASP A 197 10.23 -5.77 -16.45
N LYS A 198 11.38 -5.15 -16.74
CA LYS A 198 11.74 -3.81 -16.27
C LYS A 198 10.80 -2.72 -16.74
N ASN A 199 10.12 -2.92 -17.87
CA ASN A 199 9.19 -1.93 -18.40
C ASN A 199 7.80 -2.05 -17.78
N ARG A 200 7.47 -3.17 -17.12
CA ARG A 200 6.13 -3.46 -16.63
C ARG A 200 5.56 -2.39 -15.71
N SER A 201 6.35 -1.89 -14.76
CA SER A 201 5.91 -0.82 -13.83
C SER A 201 5.73 0.52 -14.53
N LYS A 202 6.61 0.86 -15.48
CA LYS A 202 6.51 2.07 -16.30
C LYS A 202 5.29 2.03 -17.20
N GLU A 203 5.06 0.94 -17.93
CA GLU A 203 3.91 0.79 -18.81
C GLU A 203 2.59 0.80 -18.03
N TRP A 204 2.55 0.15 -16.85
CA TRP A 204 1.38 0.22 -15.97
C TRP A 204 1.09 1.66 -15.55
N LEU A 205 2.12 2.42 -15.16
CA LEU A 205 1.99 3.82 -14.77
C LEU A 205 1.55 4.71 -15.94
N GLU A 206 2.13 4.50 -17.13
CA GLU A 206 1.79 5.22 -18.36
C GLU A 206 0.34 4.95 -18.79
N LYS A 207 -0.11 3.68 -18.80
CA LYS A 207 -1.50 3.35 -19.13
C LYS A 207 -2.49 3.90 -18.11
N THR A 208 -2.15 3.82 -16.82
CA THR A 208 -2.96 4.40 -15.73
C THR A 208 -3.09 5.90 -15.93
N LYS A 209 -1.99 6.59 -16.26
CA LYS A 209 -2.00 8.01 -16.59
C LYS A 209 -2.87 8.33 -17.79
N ASP A 210 -2.70 7.61 -18.90
CA ASP A 210 -3.41 7.87 -20.14
C ASP A 210 -4.92 7.69 -19.97
N ALA A 211 -5.36 6.59 -19.34
CA ALA A 211 -6.77 6.34 -19.04
C ALA A 211 -7.38 7.46 -18.18
N THR A 212 -6.58 7.97 -17.23
CA THR A 212 -7.05 9.02 -16.33
C THR A 212 -7.14 10.38 -17.02
N MET A 213 -6.15 10.72 -17.84
CA MET A 213 -6.15 11.97 -18.60
C MET A 213 -7.24 11.99 -19.66
N GLU A 214 -7.47 10.87 -20.35
CA GLU A 214 -8.57 10.74 -21.31
C GLU A 214 -9.92 11.00 -20.64
N ALA A 215 -10.16 10.42 -19.45
CA ALA A 215 -11.38 10.68 -18.70
C ALA A 215 -11.46 12.15 -18.23
N PHE A 216 -10.36 12.74 -17.77
CA PHE A 216 -10.37 14.13 -17.32
C PHE A 216 -10.66 15.12 -18.47
N ASP A 217 -10.10 14.89 -19.66
CA ASP A 217 -10.28 15.75 -20.84
C ASP A 217 -11.73 15.72 -21.38
N GLU A 218 -12.53 14.71 -21.04
CA GLU A 218 -13.96 14.65 -21.36
C GLU A 218 -14.83 15.56 -20.47
N LEU A 219 -14.28 16.07 -19.36
CA LEU A 219 -15.02 16.93 -18.45
C LEU A 219 -15.06 18.37 -18.97
N GLU A 220 -16.27 18.88 -19.19
CA GLU A 220 -16.48 20.28 -19.55
C GLU A 220 -16.56 21.16 -18.30
N PHE A 221 -15.54 22.02 -18.10
CA PHE A 221 -15.48 22.89 -16.93
C PHE A 221 -16.17 24.25 -17.13
N GLU A 222 -17.14 24.52 -16.29
CA GLU A 222 -17.81 25.81 -16.16
C GLU A 222 -17.29 26.58 -14.95
N ASP A 223 -17.56 27.89 -14.92
CA ASP A 223 -17.34 28.67 -13.70
C ASP A 223 -18.40 28.27 -12.66
N ALA A 224 -17.93 28.01 -11.43
CA ALA A 224 -18.79 27.87 -10.27
C ALA A 224 -18.83 29.20 -9.49
N LYS A 225 -19.85 29.36 -8.66
CA LYS A 225 -19.90 30.52 -7.76
C LYS A 225 -18.70 30.51 -6.83
N GLU A 226 -18.07 31.66 -6.65
CA GLU A 226 -17.03 31.82 -5.65
C GLU A 226 -17.58 31.46 -4.26
N LYS A 227 -16.75 30.82 -3.46
CA LYS A 227 -17.05 30.44 -2.08
C LYS A 227 -15.85 30.74 -1.20
N GLU A 228 -16.11 30.92 0.09
CA GLU A 228 -15.05 31.10 1.08
C GLU A 228 -14.70 29.76 1.72
N PHE A 229 -13.41 29.48 1.82
CA PHE A 229 -12.87 28.33 2.53
C PHE A 229 -11.75 28.78 3.46
N THR A 230 -11.50 28.01 4.51
CA THR A 230 -10.32 28.23 5.34
C THR A 230 -9.10 27.70 4.59
N VAL A 231 -8.10 28.56 4.34
CA VAL A 231 -6.82 28.21 3.75
C VAL A 231 -5.72 28.87 4.57
N ASN A 232 -4.76 28.09 5.05
CA ASN A 232 -3.70 28.49 5.95
C ASN A 232 -4.19 29.23 7.21
N GLY A 233 -5.35 28.81 7.74
CA GLY A 233 -5.96 29.38 8.95
C GLY A 233 -6.81 30.64 8.73
N GLU A 234 -6.89 31.16 7.50
CA GLU A 234 -7.67 32.35 7.16
C GLU A 234 -8.81 32.03 6.19
N LYS A 235 -9.92 32.76 6.28
CA LYS A 235 -11.00 32.63 5.30
C LYS A 235 -10.61 33.32 4.01
N GLN A 236 -10.47 32.53 2.95
CA GLN A 236 -10.09 32.99 1.64
C GLN A 236 -11.21 32.79 0.63
N LYS A 237 -11.41 33.81 -0.21
CA LYS A 237 -12.37 33.75 -1.31
C LYS A 237 -11.74 32.99 -2.48
N CYS A 238 -12.36 31.88 -2.86
CA CYS A 238 -11.81 30.95 -3.84
C CYS A 238 -12.54 31.05 -5.18
N THR A 239 -11.79 30.98 -6.28
CA THR A 239 -12.36 30.82 -7.62
C THR A 239 -12.87 29.41 -7.79
N GLY A 240 -14.12 29.26 -8.20
CA GLY A 240 -14.76 27.95 -8.36
C GLY A 240 -14.83 27.53 -9.84
N TYR A 241 -14.54 26.25 -10.10
CA TYR A 241 -14.79 25.58 -11.36
C TYR A 241 -15.62 24.33 -11.12
N LYS A 242 -16.52 23.97 -12.03
CA LYS A 242 -17.36 22.77 -11.86
C LYS A 242 -17.48 22.01 -13.18
N ALA A 243 -17.64 20.70 -13.07
CA ALA A 243 -17.99 19.82 -14.19
C ALA A 243 -19.11 18.86 -13.76
N THR A 244 -19.90 18.42 -14.73
CA THR A 244 -20.89 17.36 -14.50
C THR A 244 -20.23 16.01 -14.74
N ILE A 245 -20.31 15.13 -13.75
CA ILE A 245 -19.93 13.72 -13.89
C ILE A 245 -21.20 12.92 -14.14
N THR A 246 -21.16 12.09 -15.19
CA THR A 246 -22.24 11.16 -15.52
C THR A 246 -21.88 9.75 -15.10
N LYS A 247 -22.90 8.89 -15.04
CA LYS A 247 -22.72 7.45 -14.86
C LYS A 247 -21.80 6.86 -15.94
N GLU A 248 -22.00 7.22 -17.21
CA GLU A 248 -21.21 6.73 -18.34
C GLU A 248 -19.72 7.09 -18.21
N TRP A 249 -19.44 8.33 -17.80
CA TRP A 249 -18.07 8.79 -17.54
C TRP A 249 -17.41 7.94 -16.44
N ALA A 250 -18.12 7.70 -15.34
CA ALA A 250 -17.61 6.92 -14.22
C ALA A 250 -17.40 5.44 -14.61
N GLU A 251 -18.32 4.84 -15.36
CA GLU A 251 -18.17 3.47 -15.89
C GLU A 251 -16.93 3.36 -16.78
N LYS A 252 -16.73 4.29 -17.72
CA LYS A 252 -15.58 4.30 -18.63
C LYS A 252 -14.24 4.32 -17.90
N LEU A 253 -14.09 5.22 -16.91
CA LEU A 253 -12.86 5.35 -16.13
C LEU A 253 -12.58 4.07 -15.32
N LEU A 254 -13.60 3.52 -14.67
CA LEU A 254 -13.48 2.30 -13.87
C LEU A 254 -13.16 1.08 -14.71
N ASP A 255 -13.78 0.94 -15.88
CA ASP A 255 -13.51 -0.16 -16.79
C ASP A 255 -12.08 -0.10 -17.33
N SER A 256 -11.57 1.11 -17.64
CA SER A 256 -10.17 1.30 -18.04
C SER A 256 -9.20 0.84 -16.95
N TYR A 257 -9.44 1.21 -15.67
CA TYR A 257 -8.61 0.71 -14.56
C TYR A 257 -8.72 -0.80 -14.36
N LYS A 258 -9.91 -1.39 -14.51
CA LYS A 258 -10.08 -2.86 -14.43
C LYS A 258 -9.32 -3.56 -15.55
N GLU A 259 -9.28 -3.01 -16.75
CA GLU A 259 -8.51 -3.57 -17.87
C GLU A 259 -7.01 -3.52 -17.61
N ILE A 260 -6.50 -2.36 -17.19
CA ILE A 260 -5.10 -2.20 -16.78
C ILE A 260 -4.77 -3.18 -15.65
N TRP A 261 -5.62 -3.28 -14.63
CA TRP A 261 -5.41 -4.22 -13.55
C TRP A 261 -5.39 -5.68 -14.02
N LYS A 262 -6.33 -6.09 -14.87
CA LYS A 262 -6.37 -7.46 -15.44
C LYS A 262 -5.09 -7.79 -16.21
N GLU A 263 -4.54 -6.82 -16.93
CA GLU A 263 -3.30 -6.99 -17.70
C GLU A 263 -2.07 -7.14 -16.79
N TYR A 264 -1.91 -6.25 -15.81
CA TYR A 264 -0.68 -6.15 -15.01
C TYR A 264 -0.70 -6.94 -13.72
N VAL A 265 -1.87 -7.31 -13.20
CA VAL A 265 -2.03 -8.01 -11.92
C VAL A 265 -2.59 -9.42 -12.17
N GLY A 266 -3.38 -9.65 -13.23
CA GLY A 266 -3.85 -10.96 -13.66
C GLY A 266 -5.20 -11.39 -13.05
N LYS A 267 -5.93 -12.28 -13.75
CA LYS A 267 -7.27 -12.77 -13.33
C LYS A 267 -7.22 -13.79 -12.18
N GLU A 268 -6.08 -14.44 -11.96
CA GLU A 268 -5.92 -15.66 -11.14
C GLU A 268 -5.19 -15.40 -9.81
N ASN A 269 -5.39 -14.23 -9.19
CA ASN A 269 -4.68 -13.89 -7.95
C ASN A 269 -5.30 -14.54 -6.71
N LEU A 270 -4.44 -14.97 -5.78
CA LEU A 270 -4.79 -15.58 -4.49
C LEU A 270 -5.66 -14.68 -3.57
N ASN A 271 -5.82 -13.39 -3.88
CA ASN A 271 -6.64 -12.41 -3.14
C ASN A 271 -7.93 -11.99 -3.87
N GLN A 272 -8.40 -12.79 -4.84
CA GLN A 272 -9.54 -12.44 -5.69
C GLN A 272 -10.80 -12.04 -4.90
N LYS A 273 -11.10 -12.69 -3.78
CA LYS A 273 -12.28 -12.32 -2.96
C LYS A 273 -12.22 -10.90 -2.37
N GLN A 274 -11.07 -10.47 -1.86
CA GLN A 274 -10.91 -9.10 -1.34
C GLN A 274 -10.97 -8.08 -2.50
N MET A 275 -10.43 -8.45 -3.66
CA MET A 275 -10.49 -7.61 -4.85
C MET A 275 -11.89 -7.54 -5.45
N ASP A 276 -12.64 -8.64 -5.47
CA ASP A 276 -14.04 -8.68 -5.90
C ASP A 276 -14.92 -7.85 -4.97
N GLU A 277 -14.65 -7.86 -3.66
CA GLU A 277 -15.32 -6.98 -2.70
C GLU A 277 -15.00 -5.50 -2.96
N LEU A 278 -13.74 -5.16 -3.26
CA LEU A 278 -13.34 -3.80 -3.67
C LEU A 278 -14.01 -3.42 -5.01
N PHE A 279 -13.94 -4.27 -6.03
CA PHE A 279 -14.55 -4.03 -7.33
C PHE A 279 -16.07 -3.93 -7.23
N LYS A 280 -16.73 -4.72 -6.39
CA LYS A 280 -18.17 -4.58 -6.15
C LYS A 280 -18.51 -3.22 -5.54
N SER A 281 -17.70 -2.73 -4.61
CA SER A 281 -17.91 -1.40 -4.02
C SER A 281 -17.69 -0.29 -5.06
N ILE A 282 -16.77 -0.51 -6.00
CA ILE A 282 -16.48 0.38 -7.12
C ILE A 282 -17.59 0.33 -8.17
N ASP A 283 -18.16 -0.84 -8.48
CA ASP A 283 -19.24 -1.04 -9.46
C ASP A 283 -20.55 -0.37 -9.03
N GLU A 284 -20.72 -0.15 -7.72
CA GLU A 284 -21.86 0.60 -7.18
C GLU A 284 -21.70 2.13 -7.37
N LEU A 285 -20.48 2.63 -7.67
CA LEU A 285 -20.21 4.06 -7.79
C LEU A 285 -20.95 4.73 -8.96
N PRO A 286 -20.91 4.19 -10.20
CA PRO A 286 -21.57 4.87 -11.31
C PRO A 286 -23.08 4.98 -11.14
N ALA A 287 -23.72 3.97 -10.55
CA ALA A 287 -25.15 4.00 -10.25
C ALA A 287 -25.53 5.16 -9.29
N LYS A 288 -24.61 5.54 -8.40
CA LYS A 288 -24.78 6.68 -7.48
C LYS A 288 -24.39 8.02 -8.10
N MET A 289 -23.76 7.99 -9.28
CA MET A 289 -23.33 9.15 -10.05
C MET A 289 -24.20 9.38 -11.30
N GLU A 290 -25.51 9.08 -11.23
CA GLU A 290 -26.45 9.27 -12.35
C GLU A 290 -26.31 10.66 -12.99
N LYS A 291 -26.16 11.70 -12.14
CA LYS A 291 -25.68 13.03 -12.51
C LYS A 291 -25.11 13.76 -11.29
N ALA A 292 -23.80 13.67 -11.10
CA ALA A 292 -23.12 14.38 -10.02
C ALA A 292 -22.44 15.66 -10.54
N THR A 293 -22.23 16.63 -9.67
CA THR A 293 -21.41 17.80 -9.96
C THR A 293 -20.15 17.73 -9.11
N VAL A 294 -18.99 17.77 -9.75
CA VAL A 294 -17.71 18.00 -9.07
C VAL A 294 -17.37 19.48 -9.17
N SER A 295 -16.97 20.09 -8.06
CA SER A 295 -16.54 21.49 -8.00
C SER A 295 -15.16 21.59 -7.36
N PHE A 296 -14.27 22.32 -8.01
CA PHE A 296 -12.92 22.63 -7.56
C PHE A 296 -12.86 24.10 -7.16
N TYR A 297 -12.42 24.38 -5.94
CA TYR A 297 -12.23 25.73 -5.44
C TYR A 297 -10.76 26.00 -5.22
N ILE A 298 -10.27 27.05 -5.88
CA ILE A 298 -8.85 27.35 -5.99
C ILE A 298 -8.55 28.70 -5.36
N TYR A 299 -7.53 28.73 -4.51
CA TYR A 299 -6.92 29.94 -3.96
C TYR A 299 -5.43 29.94 -4.27
N GLU A 300 -4.90 31.03 -4.85
CA GLU A 300 -3.47 31.19 -5.18
C GLU A 300 -2.79 29.97 -5.84
N LYS A 301 -3.50 29.29 -6.77
CA LYS A 301 -3.05 28.06 -7.46
C LYS A 301 -2.92 26.84 -6.55
N GLN A 302 -3.66 26.77 -5.46
CA GLN A 302 -3.82 25.58 -4.62
C GLN A 302 -5.31 25.25 -4.52
N ILE A 303 -5.62 23.96 -4.47
CA ILE A 303 -6.96 23.50 -4.08
C ILE A 303 -7.21 23.90 -2.64
N ALA A 304 -8.31 24.63 -2.43
CA ALA A 304 -8.88 24.94 -1.13
C ALA A 304 -9.98 23.92 -0.78
N ALA A 305 -10.77 23.50 -1.77
CA ALA A 305 -11.75 22.44 -1.60
C ALA A 305 -12.08 21.72 -2.92
N ILE A 306 -12.45 20.44 -2.81
CA ILE A 306 -13.12 19.66 -3.85
C ILE A 306 -14.47 19.23 -3.28
N GLU A 307 -15.56 19.57 -3.95
CA GLU A 307 -16.91 19.21 -3.54
C GLU A 307 -17.53 18.30 -4.59
N LEU A 308 -18.08 17.16 -4.17
CA LEU A 308 -18.90 16.29 -5.00
C LEU A 308 -20.35 16.38 -4.51
N GLU A 309 -21.27 16.76 -5.37
CA GLU A 309 -22.70 16.83 -5.08
C GLU A 309 -23.45 15.85 -5.98
N SER A 310 -24.19 14.90 -5.40
CA SER A 310 -24.99 13.92 -6.13
C SER A 310 -26.31 14.51 -6.64
N ALA A 311 -27.03 13.77 -7.48
CA ALA A 311 -28.36 14.17 -7.96
C ALA A 311 -29.37 14.37 -6.81
N ASP A 312 -29.22 13.60 -5.72
CA ASP A 312 -30.04 13.69 -4.50
C ASP A 312 -29.57 14.80 -3.54
N LYS A 313 -28.63 15.65 -3.96
CA LYS A 313 -28.01 16.75 -3.20
C LYS A 313 -27.23 16.29 -1.97
N GLU A 314 -26.83 15.01 -1.92
CA GLU A 314 -25.84 14.57 -0.96
C GLU A 314 -24.48 15.16 -1.36
N LYS A 315 -23.75 15.67 -0.37
CA LYS A 315 -22.51 16.38 -0.60
C LYS A 315 -21.36 15.74 0.14
N PHE A 316 -20.27 15.54 -0.58
CA PHE A 316 -18.97 15.17 -0.06
C PHE A 316 -17.99 16.32 -0.32
N SER A 317 -17.06 16.55 0.59
CA SER A 317 -16.09 17.64 0.45
C SER A 317 -14.74 17.24 0.99
N LEU A 318 -13.70 17.40 0.18
CA LEU A 318 -12.32 17.45 0.64
C LEU A 318 -11.96 18.92 0.86
N LEU A 319 -11.68 19.31 2.09
CA LEU A 319 -11.21 20.63 2.46
C LEU A 319 -9.69 20.56 2.63
N CYS A 320 -8.97 21.40 1.92
CA CYS A 320 -7.52 21.50 1.97
C CYS A 320 -7.18 22.79 2.74
N GLU A 321 -7.21 22.70 4.06
CA GLU A 321 -7.01 23.87 4.92
C GLU A 321 -5.56 24.32 4.98
N GLY A 322 -4.60 23.49 4.57
CA GLY A 322 -3.18 23.80 4.58
C GLY A 322 -2.67 24.12 5.98
N GLY A 323 -1.63 24.95 6.05
CA GLY A 323 -1.01 25.46 7.28
C GLY A 323 0.51 25.50 7.20
N LYS A 324 1.13 26.49 7.88
CA LYS A 324 2.56 26.84 7.72
C LYS A 324 3.51 25.72 8.14
N ASP A 325 3.21 25.06 9.25
CA ASP A 325 4.04 23.99 9.84
C ASP A 325 3.33 22.61 9.81
N LYS A 326 2.05 22.61 9.41
CA LYS A 326 1.15 21.46 9.42
C LYS A 326 0.07 21.66 8.36
N GLU A 327 -0.04 20.74 7.41
CA GLU A 327 -1.10 20.73 6.40
C GLU A 327 -2.27 19.88 6.90
N THR A 328 -3.47 20.46 6.90
CA THR A 328 -4.69 19.74 7.31
C THR A 328 -5.61 19.51 6.12
N PHE A 329 -6.02 18.26 5.95
CA PHE A 329 -7.04 17.85 4.98
C PHE A 329 -8.24 17.30 5.75
N LYS A 330 -9.45 17.68 5.36
CA LYS A 330 -10.68 17.17 5.96
C LYS A 330 -11.57 16.56 4.89
N LEU A 331 -11.91 15.29 5.03
CA LEU A 331 -12.92 14.64 4.23
C LEU A 331 -14.24 14.67 5.02
N VAL A 332 -15.22 15.37 4.47
CA VAL A 332 -16.52 15.60 5.10
C VAL A 332 -17.60 14.95 4.23
N GLY A 333 -18.46 14.14 4.84
CA GLY A 333 -19.60 13.50 4.18
C GLY A 333 -20.70 13.19 5.18
N GLY A 334 -21.90 13.77 4.98
CA GLY A 334 -22.98 13.64 5.94
C GLY A 334 -22.65 14.27 7.31
N GLU A 335 -22.71 13.48 8.39
CA GLU A 335 -22.36 13.89 9.76
C GLU A 335 -20.89 13.60 10.11
N ASP A 336 -20.18 12.83 9.27
CA ASP A 336 -18.89 12.26 9.61
C ASP A 336 -17.75 13.10 9.01
N THR A 337 -16.62 13.20 9.73
CA THR A 337 -15.42 13.91 9.26
C THR A 337 -14.17 13.11 9.55
N ILE A 338 -13.39 12.83 8.50
CA ILE A 338 -12.03 12.30 8.60
C ILE A 338 -11.07 13.47 8.46
N VAL A 339 -10.12 13.57 9.37
CA VAL A 339 -9.06 14.58 9.37
C VAL A 339 -7.74 13.88 9.10
N ILE A 340 -6.99 14.37 8.11
CA ILE A 340 -5.63 13.93 7.82
C ILE A 340 -4.73 15.13 8.08
N GLU A 341 -3.81 14.96 9.00
CA GLU A 341 -2.87 15.99 9.39
C GLU A 341 -1.47 15.58 8.97
N ARG A 342 -0.88 16.32 8.04
CA ARG A 342 0.51 16.14 7.60
C ARG A 342 1.38 17.18 8.29
N SER A 343 2.50 16.75 8.85
CA SER A 343 3.48 17.67 9.43
C SER A 343 4.89 17.26 9.02
N MET A 344 5.80 18.23 9.06
CA MET A 344 7.20 18.02 8.72
C MET A 344 8.07 18.47 9.90
N LYS A 345 8.91 17.57 10.41
CA LYS A 345 9.94 17.86 11.41
C LYS A 345 11.31 17.42 10.87
N LYS A 346 12.10 18.37 10.37
CA LYS A 346 13.42 18.17 9.76
C LYS A 346 13.40 17.24 8.53
N ASP A 347 13.73 15.96 8.71
CA ASP A 347 13.79 14.94 7.65
C ASP A 347 12.72 13.85 7.89
N VAL A 348 11.80 14.11 8.84
CA VAL A 348 10.73 13.20 9.22
C VAL A 348 9.40 13.84 8.88
N GLN A 349 8.64 13.16 8.03
CA GLN A 349 7.28 13.53 7.69
C GLN A 349 6.30 12.67 8.48
N CYS A 350 5.32 13.27 9.14
CA CYS A 350 4.32 12.55 9.91
C CYS A 350 2.91 12.78 9.38
N TYR A 351 2.09 11.72 9.41
CA TYR A 351 0.65 11.79 9.20
C TYR A 351 -0.09 11.35 10.47
N ALA A 352 -1.17 12.05 10.80
CA ALA A 352 -2.17 11.57 11.75
C ALA A 352 -3.52 11.50 11.05
N PHE A 353 -4.18 10.36 11.16
CA PHE A 353 -5.51 10.12 10.64
C PHE A 353 -6.48 10.08 11.81
N SER A 354 -7.45 10.98 11.83
CA SER A 354 -8.43 11.07 12.89
C SER A 354 -9.85 11.05 12.35
N MET A 355 -10.79 10.51 13.12
CA MET A 355 -12.23 10.53 12.83
C MET A 355 -12.96 10.94 14.10
N ASP A 356 -13.88 11.89 14.02
CA ASP A 356 -14.66 12.37 15.18
C ASP A 356 -13.81 12.84 16.38
N GLY A 357 -12.62 13.38 16.10
CA GLY A 357 -11.66 13.86 17.11
C GLY A 357 -10.73 12.77 17.67
N GLU A 358 -10.86 11.53 17.19
CA GLU A 358 -10.10 10.38 17.64
C GLU A 358 -9.03 9.99 16.62
N THR A 359 -7.75 9.93 17.02
CA THR A 359 -6.66 9.47 16.14
C THR A 359 -6.68 7.94 16.00
N LEU A 360 -6.80 7.47 14.77
CA LEU A 360 -6.90 6.05 14.41
C LEU A 360 -5.56 5.45 13.99
N LEU A 361 -4.73 6.25 13.33
CA LEU A 361 -3.45 5.84 12.78
C LEU A 361 -2.50 7.01 12.78
N THR A 362 -1.26 6.77 13.19
CA THR A 362 -0.15 7.67 12.89
C THR A 362 0.85 6.96 12.00
N THR A 363 1.39 7.71 11.04
CA THR A 363 2.52 7.25 10.23
C THR A 363 3.64 8.27 10.29
N SER A 364 4.87 7.80 10.16
CA SER A 364 6.02 8.68 10.00
C SER A 364 7.02 8.10 9.02
N PHE A 365 7.62 8.95 8.20
CA PHE A 365 8.66 8.59 7.26
C PHE A 365 9.93 9.39 7.53
N ASP A 366 11.03 8.71 7.84
CA ASP A 366 12.37 9.27 7.98
C ASP A 366 13.15 9.04 6.69
N ALA A 367 13.42 10.11 5.93
CA ALA A 367 14.10 10.02 4.65
C ALA A 367 15.57 9.57 4.76
N LYS A 368 16.25 9.88 5.88
CA LYS A 368 17.65 9.50 6.09
C LYS A 368 17.78 8.01 6.36
N LYS A 369 16.85 7.47 7.14
CA LYS A 369 16.79 6.03 7.42
C LYS A 369 16.07 5.24 6.33
N LYS A 370 15.37 5.93 5.42
CA LYS A 370 14.45 5.32 4.45
C LYS A 370 13.48 4.40 5.19
N GLU A 371 12.88 4.93 6.25
CA GLU A 371 12.11 4.16 7.22
C GLU A 371 10.69 4.71 7.37
N LEU A 372 9.69 3.87 7.16
CA LEU A 372 8.28 4.16 7.32
C LEU A 372 7.75 3.42 8.55
N GLN A 373 7.23 4.15 9.52
CA GLN A 373 6.61 3.60 10.71
C GLN A 373 5.09 3.82 10.66
N TYR A 374 4.35 2.79 11.09
CA TYR A 374 2.93 2.82 11.35
C TYR A 374 2.70 2.51 12.81
N TYR A 375 1.85 3.29 13.45
CA TYR A 375 1.40 3.03 14.80
C TYR A 375 -0.13 3.06 14.86
N VAL A 376 -0.69 1.96 15.37
CA VAL A 376 -2.11 1.80 15.66
C VAL A 376 -2.19 1.30 17.09
N GLY A 377 -2.78 2.07 18.01
CA GLY A 377 -2.75 1.67 19.41
C GLY A 377 -3.86 2.26 20.27
N LYS A 378 -4.46 1.38 21.07
CA LYS A 378 -5.22 1.69 22.29
C LYS A 378 -4.64 0.82 23.40
N GLU A 379 -4.67 1.28 24.65
CA GLU A 379 -4.23 0.51 25.83
C GLU A 379 -4.66 -0.99 25.75
N GLY A 380 -3.66 -1.88 25.70
CA GLY A 380 -3.84 -3.34 25.58
C GLY A 380 -3.98 -3.92 24.16
N ASN A 381 -4.06 -3.08 23.12
CA ASN A 381 -3.98 -3.46 21.70
C ASN A 381 -3.14 -2.44 20.93
N GLU A 382 -1.83 -2.66 20.90
CA GLU A 382 -0.85 -1.78 20.27
C GLU A 382 -0.12 -2.54 19.17
N VAL A 383 0.00 -1.91 18.00
CA VAL A 383 0.70 -2.43 16.85
C VAL A 383 1.63 -1.35 16.34
N THR A 384 2.92 -1.64 16.36
CA THR A 384 3.93 -0.82 15.69
C THR A 384 4.52 -1.63 14.55
N ILE A 385 4.55 -1.06 13.35
CA ILE A 385 5.18 -1.67 12.18
C ILE A 385 6.19 -0.68 11.62
N THR A 386 7.44 -1.11 11.51
CA THR A 386 8.52 -0.37 10.88
C THR A 386 8.89 -1.05 9.57
N MET A 387 8.94 -0.29 8.48
CA MET A 387 9.40 -0.72 7.17
C MET A 387 10.64 0.06 6.78
N THR A 388 11.67 -0.60 6.29
CA THR A 388 12.92 0.01 5.83
C THR A 388 13.15 -0.34 4.37
N PHE A 389 13.52 0.66 3.57
CA PHE A 389 13.73 0.54 2.13
C PHE A 389 15.21 0.67 1.79
N SER A 390 15.72 -0.24 0.96
CA SER A 390 17.09 -0.22 0.46
C SER A 390 17.08 -0.38 -1.07
N PRO A 391 17.86 0.43 -1.81
CA PRO A 391 18.02 0.26 -3.25
C PRO A 391 18.88 -0.95 -3.62
N ASP A 392 19.49 -1.62 -2.63
CA ASP A 392 20.27 -2.83 -2.88
C ASP A 392 19.37 -4.05 -2.76
N ALA A 393 19.41 -4.93 -3.76
CA ALA A 393 18.76 -6.22 -3.71
C ALA A 393 19.56 -7.19 -2.83
N LYS A 394 19.07 -7.48 -1.63
CA LYS A 394 19.65 -8.45 -0.72
C LYS A 394 19.00 -9.81 -0.94
N ILE A 395 19.31 -10.43 -2.07
CA ILE A 395 18.90 -11.81 -2.36
C ILE A 395 19.75 -12.75 -1.51
N SER A 396 19.23 -13.18 -0.35
CA SER A 396 19.84 -14.23 0.47
C SER A 396 19.39 -15.61 -0.01
N GLU A 397 20.08 -16.67 0.44
CA GLU A 397 19.51 -18.03 0.43
C GLU A 397 18.40 -18.10 1.48
N ALA A 398 17.29 -17.38 1.24
CA ALA A 398 16.15 -17.36 2.15
C ALA A 398 15.56 -18.77 2.30
N VAL A 399 15.51 -19.52 1.19
CA VAL A 399 15.04 -20.91 1.15
C VAL A 399 16.17 -21.85 1.55
N LYS A 400 16.11 -22.36 2.78
CA LYS A 400 17.07 -23.31 3.35
C LYS A 400 16.54 -24.74 3.21
N GLY A 401 17.34 -25.61 2.60
CA GLY A 401 17.01 -27.03 2.41
C GLY A 401 17.67 -27.60 1.15
N THR A 402 17.83 -28.91 1.11
CA THR A 402 18.51 -29.61 0.01
C THR A 402 17.66 -30.69 -0.64
N GLU A 403 16.54 -31.07 -0.02
CA GLU A 403 15.63 -32.08 -0.55
C GLU A 403 14.48 -31.39 -1.29
N GLU A 404 14.46 -31.51 -2.63
CA GLU A 404 13.47 -30.85 -3.47
C GLU A 404 12.26 -31.76 -3.72
N VAL A 405 11.07 -31.26 -3.38
CA VAL A 405 9.79 -31.82 -3.81
C VAL A 405 9.31 -31.03 -5.01
N ASN A 406 9.34 -31.65 -6.19
CA ASN A 406 8.91 -31.03 -7.44
C ASN A 406 7.38 -31.13 -7.59
N LEU A 407 6.72 -29.98 -7.68
CA LEU A 407 5.27 -29.91 -7.81
C LEU A 407 4.79 -30.14 -9.24
N ASN A 408 5.66 -30.03 -10.25
CA ASN A 408 5.26 -30.12 -11.66
C ASN A 408 4.70 -31.49 -12.06
N ASP A 409 5.20 -32.55 -11.43
CA ASP A 409 4.98 -33.95 -11.75
C ASP A 409 4.54 -34.78 -10.55
N LEU A 410 4.26 -34.14 -9.41
CA LEU A 410 3.76 -34.80 -8.20
C LEU A 410 2.40 -35.46 -8.49
N ASP A 411 2.26 -36.75 -8.18
CA ASP A 411 0.99 -37.46 -8.32
C ASP A 411 0.04 -37.15 -7.16
N GLU A 412 -1.20 -37.64 -7.26
CA GLU A 412 -2.24 -37.40 -6.25
C GLU A 412 -1.81 -37.89 -4.88
N ALA A 413 -1.25 -39.10 -4.79
CA ALA A 413 -0.83 -39.68 -3.52
C ALA A 413 0.29 -38.87 -2.86
N GLY A 414 1.30 -38.47 -3.63
CA GLY A 414 2.39 -37.61 -3.17
C GLY A 414 1.88 -36.25 -2.71
N PHE A 415 0.95 -35.65 -3.46
CA PHE A 415 0.33 -34.38 -3.09
C PHE A 415 -0.47 -34.48 -1.79
N GLN A 416 -1.30 -35.52 -1.63
CA GLN A 416 -2.07 -35.74 -0.40
C GLN A 416 -1.16 -35.98 0.81
N ASN A 417 -0.07 -36.74 0.63
CA ASN A 417 0.92 -36.94 1.70
C ASN A 417 1.60 -35.63 2.11
N LEU A 418 1.95 -34.77 1.15
CA LEU A 418 2.50 -33.45 1.42
C LEU A 418 1.51 -32.59 2.22
N VAL A 419 0.26 -32.49 1.79
CA VAL A 419 -0.79 -31.72 2.47
C VAL A 419 -1.00 -32.23 3.91
N GLN A 420 -1.05 -33.55 4.09
CA GLN A 420 -1.17 -34.14 5.42
C GLN A 420 0.03 -33.80 6.31
N SER A 421 1.26 -33.91 5.79
CA SER A 421 2.47 -33.57 6.55
C SER A 421 2.47 -32.11 7.01
N VAL A 422 2.16 -31.18 6.10
CA VAL A 422 2.07 -29.74 6.40
C VAL A 422 0.97 -29.47 7.42
N GLY A 423 -0.20 -30.09 7.24
CA GLY A 423 -1.31 -29.98 8.17
C GLY A 423 -0.94 -30.48 9.57
N SER A 424 -0.33 -31.66 9.67
CA SER A 424 0.12 -32.22 10.96
C SER A 424 1.15 -31.34 11.66
N ALA A 425 2.12 -30.78 10.92
CA ALA A 425 3.11 -29.86 11.48
C ALA A 425 2.45 -28.58 12.02
N PHE A 426 1.52 -27.99 11.27
CA PHE A 426 0.74 -26.83 11.71
C PHE A 426 -0.10 -27.11 12.95
N TYR A 427 -0.77 -28.27 13.01
CA TYR A 427 -1.53 -28.67 14.19
C TYR A 427 -0.62 -28.88 15.42
N SER A 428 0.54 -29.51 15.28
CA SER A 428 1.49 -29.65 16.40
C SER A 428 2.01 -28.29 16.89
N SER A 429 2.35 -27.36 16.00
CA SER A 429 2.83 -26.02 16.41
C SER A 429 1.78 -25.20 17.14
N MET A 430 0.50 -25.34 16.79
CA MET A 430 -0.60 -24.63 17.43
C MET A 430 -0.91 -25.16 18.84
N TYR A 431 -0.78 -26.47 19.06
CA TYR A 431 -1.30 -27.14 20.25
C TYR A 431 -0.23 -27.78 21.15
N GLY A 432 1.05 -27.76 20.77
CA GLY A 432 2.18 -28.16 21.61
C GLY A 432 2.28 -29.66 21.89
N PHE A 433 1.96 -30.50 20.90
CA PHE A 433 2.07 -31.96 20.97
C PHE A 433 3.40 -32.47 20.45
#